data_AF-A0A413R8H4-F1
#
_entry.id   AF-A0A413R8H4-F1
#
_cell.length_a   1.000
_cell.length_b   1.000
_cell.length_c   1.000
_cell.angle_alpha   90.00
_cell.angle_beta   90.00
_cell.angle_gamma   90.00
#
_symmetry.space_group_name_H-M   'P 1'
#
loop_
_entity.id
_entity.type
_entity.pdbx_description
1 polymer ?
#
loop_
_entity_poly.entity_id
_entity_poly.type
_entity_poly.pdbx_seq_one_letter_code
_entity_poly.pdbx_strand_id
1 'polypeptide(L)'
;MIFGVKAEYKKEELPFCYIKNKEDIEAGGITIEAYGEIDGEMKFLSATFVLSDLKMYDRNDYEDMIRVIEETKNKKVSLDLRYKKERLVGFNLDSESLAKNLNDERFNKIEILITGIDDKSAANRGV
;
A
#
# COMPACT_ATOMS: atom_id res chain seq x y z
N MET A 1 27.78 15.53 -19.80
CA MET A 1 27.11 14.20 -19.74
C MET A 1 26.55 14.03 -18.34
N ILE A 2 25.23 14.03 -18.17
CA ILE A 2 24.60 13.65 -16.90
C ILE A 2 24.14 12.20 -17.10
N PHE A 3 24.97 11.24 -16.66
CA PHE A 3 24.52 9.86 -16.60
C PHE A 3 23.39 9.77 -15.58
N GLY A 4 22.20 9.39 -16.03
CA GLY A 4 21.07 9.16 -15.15
C GLY A 4 21.42 8.03 -14.18
N VAL A 5 21.54 8.35 -12.89
CA VAL A 5 21.78 7.35 -11.85
C VAL A 5 20.67 6.32 -11.90
N LYS A 6 21.04 5.06 -12.16
CA LYS A 6 20.11 3.92 -12.20
C LYS A 6 19.44 3.77 -10.83
N ALA A 7 18.13 3.53 -10.82
CA ALA A 7 17.43 3.24 -9.58
C ALA A 7 17.79 1.83 -9.12
N GLU A 8 17.98 1.67 -7.82
CA GLU A 8 18.16 0.38 -7.16
C GLU A 8 16.85 -0.01 -6.49
N TYR A 9 16.58 -1.32 -6.43
CA TYR A 9 15.38 -1.86 -5.81
C TYR A 9 15.77 -2.87 -4.73
N LYS A 10 15.16 -2.74 -3.56
CA LYS A 10 15.32 -3.68 -2.44
C LYS A 10 13.93 -4.21 -2.07
N LYS A 11 13.79 -5.53 -1.99
CA LYS A 11 12.53 -6.15 -1.57
C LYS A 11 12.49 -6.22 -0.05
N GLU A 12 11.39 -5.77 0.54
CA GLU A 12 11.11 -5.82 1.98
C GLU A 12 9.71 -6.39 2.22
N GLU A 13 9.50 -7.02 3.38
CA GLU A 13 8.19 -7.53 3.79
C GLU A 13 7.80 -6.91 5.13
N LEU A 14 6.88 -5.95 5.07
CA LEU A 14 6.50 -5.11 6.21
C LEU A 14 5.08 -5.39 6.67
N PRO A 15 4.79 -5.30 7.99
CA PRO A 15 3.42 -5.26 8.47
C PRO A 15 2.70 -4.05 7.88
N PHE A 16 1.38 -4.17 7.70
CA PHE A 16 0.55 -3.07 7.25
C PHE A 16 -0.72 -2.91 8.08
N CYS A 17 -1.29 -1.71 8.05
CA CYS A 17 -2.59 -1.40 8.60
C CYS A 17 -3.48 -0.71 7.57
N TYR A 18 -4.78 -0.73 7.83
CA TYR A 18 -5.76 0.03 7.07
C TYR A 18 -5.75 1.50 7.47
N ILE A 19 -5.82 2.39 6.48
CA ILE A 19 -6.03 3.83 6.70
C ILE A 19 -7.47 4.16 6.33
N LYS A 20 -8.29 4.37 7.37
CA LYS A 20 -9.69 4.74 7.20
C LYS A 20 -9.80 6.24 6.91
N ASN A 21 -9.68 6.61 5.64
CA ASN A 21 -9.90 7.97 5.17
C ASN A 21 -11.27 8.06 4.48
N LYS A 22 -12.12 9.00 4.93
CA LYS A 22 -13.48 9.17 4.39
C LYS A 22 -13.48 9.59 2.91
N GLU A 23 -12.59 10.50 2.52
CA GLU A 23 -12.51 11.02 1.15
C GLU A 23 -12.05 9.93 0.17
N ASP A 24 -11.05 9.13 0.57
CA ASP A 24 -10.61 7.96 -0.22
C ASP A 24 -11.75 6.97 -0.39
N ILE A 25 -12.50 6.68 0.68
CA ILE A 25 -13.62 5.74 0.64
C ILE A 25 -14.75 6.24 -0.27
N GLU A 26 -15.12 7.51 -0.15
CA GLU A 26 -16.15 8.13 -1.00
C GLU A 26 -15.73 8.16 -2.49
N ALA A 27 -14.42 8.20 -2.77
CA ALA A 27 -13.86 8.11 -4.11
C ALA A 27 -13.67 6.65 -4.61
N GLY A 28 -14.04 5.64 -3.81
CA GLY A 28 -13.88 4.23 -4.17
C GLY A 28 -12.44 3.70 -4.03
N GLY A 29 -11.59 4.43 -3.30
CA GLY A 29 -10.22 4.06 -2.98
C GLY A 29 -10.12 3.24 -1.69
N ILE A 30 -9.04 2.48 -1.59
CA ILE A 30 -8.63 1.75 -0.39
C ILE A 30 -7.19 2.14 -0.09
N THR A 31 -6.92 2.65 1.11
CA THR A 31 -5.59 3.07 1.53
C THR A 31 -5.07 2.13 2.61
N ILE A 32 -3.88 1.56 2.39
CA ILE A 32 -3.13 0.83 3.42
C ILE A 32 -1.79 1.51 3.66
N GLU A 33 -1.25 1.31 4.86
CA GLU A 33 0.04 1.82 5.26
C GLU A 33 0.91 0.66 5.74
N ALA A 34 1.96 0.37 4.99
CA ALA A 34 3.00 -0.55 5.44
C ALA A 34 4.01 0.22 6.30
N TYR A 35 4.50 -0.39 7.38
CA TYR A 35 5.33 0.33 8.33
C TYR A 35 6.48 -0.53 8.87
N GLY A 36 7.61 0.10 9.17
CA GLY A 36 8.77 -0.57 9.72
C GLY A 36 10.01 0.31 9.73
N GLU A 37 11.08 -0.22 10.33
CA GLU A 37 12.39 0.41 10.28
C GLU A 37 13.02 0.20 8.89
N ILE A 38 13.32 1.31 8.21
CA ILE A 38 13.99 1.34 6.91
C ILE A 38 15.16 2.31 7.04
N ASP A 39 16.36 1.81 6.75
CA ASP A 39 17.62 2.57 6.89
C ASP A 39 17.82 3.16 8.31
N GLY A 40 17.38 2.43 9.34
CA GLY A 40 17.51 2.83 10.74
C GLY A 40 16.45 3.82 11.24
N GLU A 41 15.48 4.19 10.40
CA GLU A 41 14.41 5.11 10.75
C GLU A 41 13.04 4.44 10.55
N MET A 42 12.10 4.73 11.46
CA MET A 42 10.72 4.29 11.28
C MET A 42 10.09 5.03 10.09
N LYS A 43 9.59 4.28 9.11
CA LYS A 43 8.89 4.81 7.93
C LYS A 43 7.49 4.22 7.81
N PHE A 44 6.62 5.01 7.19
CA PHE A 44 5.24 4.67 6.88
C PHE A 44 5.03 4.86 5.37
N LEU A 45 4.70 3.77 4.70
CA LEU A 45 4.59 3.64 3.25
C LEU A 45 3.12 3.47 2.89
N SER A 46 2.44 4.56 2.58
CA SER A 46 1.02 4.57 2.26
C SER A 46 0.79 4.29 0.77
N ALA A 47 -0.16 3.43 0.45
CA ALA A 47 -0.58 3.17 -0.91
C ALA A 47 -2.11 3.20 -0.99
N THR A 48 -2.63 4.09 -1.84
CA THR A 48 -4.05 4.14 -2.18
C THR A 48 -4.26 3.47 -3.52
N PHE A 49 -5.23 2.58 -3.59
CA PHE A 49 -5.58 1.85 -4.79
C PHE A 49 -7.08 1.79 -5.01
N VAL A 50 -7.46 1.63 -6.28
CA VAL A 50 -8.85 1.43 -6.73
C VAL A 50 -8.99 0.06 -7.36
N LEU A 51 -10.24 -0.38 -7.55
CA LEU A 51 -10.53 -1.62 -8.24
C LEU A 51 -10.37 -1.41 -9.75
N SER A 52 -9.58 -2.24 -10.41
CA SER A 52 -9.37 -2.14 -11.87
C SER A 52 -10.54 -2.71 -12.67
N ASP A 53 -11.41 -3.52 -12.06
CA ASP A 53 -12.63 -4.07 -12.64
C ASP A 53 -13.85 -3.34 -12.07
N LEU A 54 -14.41 -2.39 -12.83
CA LEU A 54 -15.52 -1.53 -12.36
C LEU A 54 -16.75 -2.31 -11.90
N LYS A 55 -16.99 -3.53 -12.42
CA LYS A 55 -18.12 -4.37 -12.01
C LYS A 55 -18.01 -4.84 -10.56
N MET A 56 -16.82 -4.75 -9.96
CA MET A 56 -16.62 -5.10 -8.56
C MET A 56 -17.36 -4.13 -7.63
N TYR A 57 -17.45 -2.84 -8.00
CA TYR A 57 -18.26 -1.87 -7.25
C TYR A 57 -19.75 -2.24 -7.27
N ASP A 58 -20.28 -2.72 -8.41
CA ASP A 58 -21.69 -3.13 -8.53
C ASP A 58 -22.02 -4.41 -7.75
N ARG A 59 -21.01 -5.23 -7.41
CA ARG A 59 -21.18 -6.53 -6.73
C ARG A 59 -20.96 -6.48 -5.22
N ASN A 60 -20.76 -5.29 -4.66
CA ASN A 60 -20.32 -5.06 -3.27
C ASN A 60 -18.94 -5.64 -2.94
N ASP A 61 -18.11 -5.95 -3.95
CA ASP A 61 -16.76 -6.46 -3.70
C ASP A 61 -15.91 -5.43 -2.98
N TYR A 62 -16.12 -4.13 -3.27
CA TYR A 62 -15.41 -3.02 -2.65
C TYR A 62 -15.60 -2.99 -1.13
N GLU A 63 -16.85 -3.00 -0.67
CA GLU A 63 -17.21 -2.98 0.75
C GLU A 63 -16.70 -4.23 1.47
N ASP A 64 -16.79 -5.39 0.82
CA ASP A 64 -16.29 -6.65 1.39
C ASP A 64 -14.76 -6.66 1.49
N MET A 65 -14.04 -6.11 0.51
CA MET A 65 -12.58 -5.99 0.54
C MET A 65 -12.11 -5.04 1.65
N ILE A 66 -12.84 -3.94 1.89
CA ILE A 66 -12.55 -3.06 3.04
C ILE A 66 -12.69 -3.83 4.35
N ARG A 67 -13.76 -4.63 4.52
CA ARG A 67 -13.96 -5.44 5.73
C ARG A 67 -12.83 -6.45 5.93
N VAL A 68 -12.40 -7.13 4.87
CA VAL A 68 -11.27 -8.06 4.90
C VAL A 68 -10.00 -7.37 5.43
N ILE A 69 -9.71 -6.16 4.94
CA ILE A 69 -8.56 -5.38 5.40
C ILE A 69 -8.74 -4.91 6.85
N GLU A 70 -9.92 -4.42 7.24
CA GLU A 70 -10.23 -3.94 8.60
C GLU A 70 -10.12 -5.05 9.66
N GLU A 71 -10.56 -6.27 9.34
CA GLU A 71 -10.53 -7.42 10.24
C GLU A 71 -9.15 -8.09 10.30
N THR A 72 -8.32 -7.86 9.29
CA THR A 72 -7.00 -8.46 9.20
C THR A 72 -6.02 -7.79 10.17
N LYS A 73 -5.40 -8.61 11.03
CA LYS A 73 -4.32 -8.19 11.93
C LYS A 73 -3.06 -9.00 11.69
N ASN A 74 -1.91 -8.39 11.93
CA ASN A 74 -0.60 -9.05 11.91
C ASN A 74 -0.25 -9.70 10.55
N LYS A 75 -0.74 -9.12 9.45
CA LYS A 75 -0.31 -9.51 8.10
C LYS A 75 0.73 -8.54 7.59
N LYS A 76 1.47 -9.01 6.60
CA LYS A 76 2.52 -8.25 5.94
C LYS A 76 2.22 -8.12 4.44
N VAL A 77 2.90 -7.20 3.80
CA VAL A 77 2.88 -7.03 2.35
C VAL A 77 4.31 -6.88 1.86
N SER A 78 4.61 -7.45 0.69
CA SER A 78 5.89 -7.28 0.04
C SER A 78 5.94 -5.95 -0.70
N LEU A 79 7.07 -5.27 -0.59
CA LEU A 79 7.33 -3.97 -1.20
C LEU A 79 8.66 -4.03 -1.94
N ASP A 80 8.72 -3.44 -3.13
CA ASP A 80 9.99 -3.16 -3.80
C ASP A 80 10.36 -1.70 -3.56
N LEU A 81 11.20 -1.46 -2.57
CA LEU A 81 11.70 -0.15 -2.19
C LEU A 81 12.64 0.40 -3.26
N ARG A 82 12.37 1.61 -3.75
CA ARG A 82 13.13 2.27 -4.82
C ARG A 82 14.11 3.28 -4.24
N TYR A 83 15.39 3.09 -4.55
CA TYR A 83 16.49 3.93 -4.11
C TYR A 83 17.12 4.71 -5.27
N LYS A 84 17.56 5.94 -5.01
CA LYS A 84 18.38 6.74 -5.92
C LYS A 84 19.44 7.49 -5.12
N LYS A 85 20.72 7.22 -5.42
CA LYS A 85 21.86 7.76 -4.66
C LYS A 85 21.69 7.49 -3.15
N GLU A 86 21.44 6.21 -2.80
CA GLU A 86 21.25 5.73 -1.42
C GLU A 86 20.04 6.30 -0.68
N ARG A 87 19.26 7.20 -1.29
CA ARG A 87 18.03 7.74 -0.71
C ARG A 87 16.82 6.92 -1.16
N LEU A 88 15.96 6.53 -0.23
CA LEU A 88 14.62 6.01 -0.53
C LEU A 88 13.81 7.11 -1.24
N VAL A 89 13.26 6.81 -2.42
CA VAL A 89 12.53 7.77 -3.27
C VAL A 89 11.14 7.28 -3.70
N GLY A 90 10.78 6.05 -3.36
CA GLY A 90 9.50 5.46 -3.72
C GLY A 90 9.46 3.99 -3.36
N PHE A 91 8.35 3.33 -3.67
CA PHE A 91 8.22 1.88 -3.57
C PHE A 91 7.13 1.41 -4.53
N ASN A 92 7.14 0.11 -4.83
CA ASN A 92 6.00 -0.56 -5.45
C ASN A 92 5.41 -1.54 -4.43
N LEU A 93 4.09 -1.58 -4.32
CA LEU A 93 3.38 -2.57 -3.52
C LEU A 93 3.11 -3.81 -4.37
N ASP A 94 3.46 -4.99 -3.84
CA ASP A 94 3.21 -6.27 -4.50
C ASP A 94 1.77 -6.73 -4.18
N SER A 95 0.85 -6.50 -5.13
CA SER A 95 -0.57 -6.85 -5.00
C SER A 95 -0.79 -8.36 -4.88
N GLU A 96 0.06 -9.19 -5.47
CA GLU A 96 -0.04 -10.64 -5.36
C GLU A 96 0.29 -11.09 -3.93
N SER A 97 1.30 -10.48 -3.31
CA SER A 97 1.63 -10.72 -1.91
C SER A 97 0.48 -10.29 -0.98
N LEU A 98 -0.17 -9.16 -1.28
CA LEU A 98 -1.31 -8.66 -0.53
C LEU A 98 -2.50 -9.62 -0.63
N ALA A 99 -2.87 -10.01 -1.85
CA ALA A 99 -3.94 -10.97 -2.13
C ALA A 99 -3.72 -12.30 -1.42
N LYS A 100 -2.49 -12.84 -1.50
CA LYS A 100 -2.12 -14.08 -0.84
C LYS A 100 -2.21 -13.97 0.68
N ASN A 101 -1.72 -12.89 1.27
CA ASN A 101 -1.69 -12.73 2.73
C ASN A 101 -3.06 -12.45 3.34
N LEU A 102 -3.96 -11.81 2.56
CA LEU A 102 -5.37 -11.61 2.88
C LEU A 102 -6.25 -12.82 2.53
N ASN A 103 -5.72 -13.80 1.79
CA ASN A 103 -6.50 -14.92 1.25
C ASN A 103 -7.71 -14.43 0.43
N ASP A 104 -7.49 -13.42 -0.41
CA ASP A 104 -8.52 -12.79 -1.23
C ASP A 104 -7.93 -12.36 -2.58
N GLU A 105 -8.26 -13.09 -3.65
CA GLU A 105 -7.73 -12.85 -4.99
C GLU A 105 -8.22 -11.54 -5.62
N ARG A 106 -9.25 -10.90 -5.05
CA ARG A 106 -9.74 -9.62 -5.54
C ARG A 106 -8.69 -8.51 -5.45
N PHE A 107 -7.73 -8.64 -4.53
CA PHE A 107 -6.58 -7.73 -4.45
C PHE A 107 -5.60 -7.85 -5.62
N ASN A 108 -5.71 -8.88 -6.48
CA ASN A 108 -4.99 -8.92 -7.76
C ASN A 108 -5.63 -8.01 -8.82
N LYS A 109 -6.82 -7.47 -8.56
CA LYS A 109 -7.57 -6.57 -9.44
C LYS A 109 -7.58 -5.13 -8.91
N ILE A 110 -6.43 -4.66 -8.46
CA ILE A 110 -6.26 -3.28 -7.99
C ILE A 110 -5.32 -2.50 -8.90
N GLU A 111 -5.52 -1.20 -8.94
CA GLU A 111 -4.62 -0.24 -9.58
C GLU A 111 -4.12 0.74 -8.51
N ILE A 112 -2.81 0.83 -8.32
CA ILE A 112 -2.20 1.78 -7.38
C ILE A 112 -2.30 3.19 -7.98
N LEU A 113 -3.00 4.10 -7.30
CA LEU A 113 -3.15 5.49 -7.74
C LEU A 113 -2.03 6.38 -7.24
N ILE A 114 -1.72 6.28 -5.94
CA ILE A 114 -0.74 7.13 -5.29
C ILE A 114 -0.03 6.37 -4.18
N THR A 115 1.25 6.73 -3.98
CA THR A 115 2.09 6.22 -2.90
C THR A 115 2.71 7.37 -2.12
N GLY A 116 2.76 7.27 -0.80
CA GLY A 116 3.40 8.22 0.11
C GLY A 116 4.48 7.56 0.97
N ILE A 117 5.50 8.34 1.32
CA ILE A 117 6.55 7.94 2.28
C ILE A 117 6.58 9.01 3.36
N ASP A 118 6.25 8.62 4.58
CA ASP A 118 6.11 9.51 5.71
C ASP A 118 6.91 9.04 6.92
N ASP A 119 7.36 10.00 7.75
CA ASP A 119 8.02 9.74 9.03
C ASP A 119 7.02 9.57 10.19
N LYS A 120 5.73 9.77 9.92
CA LYS A 120 4.63 9.64 10.88
C LYS A 120 3.44 8.95 10.25
N SER A 121 2.88 7.99 10.95
CA SER A 121 1.68 7.26 10.53
C SER A 121 0.50 8.20 10.21
N ALA A 122 -0.18 7.93 9.11
CA ALA A 122 -1.47 8.52 8.76
C ALA A 122 -2.63 7.88 9.53
N ALA A 123 -2.46 6.66 10.06
CA ALA A 123 -3.52 5.91 10.75
C ALA A 123 -4.05 6.65 11.99
N ASN A 124 -3.21 7.49 12.60
CA ASN A 124 -3.53 8.25 13.80
C ASN A 124 -4.12 9.66 13.52
N ARG A 125 -4.38 10.03 12.25
CA ARG A 125 -4.90 11.37 11.92
C ARG A 125 -6.43 11.46 11.84
N GLY A 126 -7.14 10.41 12.26
CA GLY A 126 -8.59 10.30 12.12
C GLY A 126 -9.30 9.69 13.32
N VAL A 127 -9.13 10.25 14.52
CA VAL A 127 -10.20 10.53 15.52
C VAL A 127 -9.77 11.69 16.42
#